data_AF-A0A2D5A765-F1
#
_entry.id   AF-A0A2D5A765-F1
#
_cell.length_a   1.000
_cell.length_b   1.000
_cell.length_c   1.000
_cell.angle_alpha   90.00
_cell.angle_beta   90.00
_cell.angle_gamma   90.00
#
_symmetry.space_group_name_H-M   'P 1'
#
loop_
_entity.id
_entity.type
_entity.pdbx_description
1 polymer ?
#
loop_
_entity_poly.entity_id
_entity_poly.type
_entity_poly.pdbx_seq_one_letter_code
_entity_poly.pdbx_strand_id
1 'polypeptide(L)'
;TDGDGTPDCLDNCPADPNKTEPGACGCGVADTDTDGDGTPDCLDSCPADPNKTEPGACGCGVADTDTDGDGTPDCLDSCPEDPNKTEPGACGCGESDADSDGDGIADCNDACPNWPYDCSDDGTTFNVEPGQSVQAAMSAVPDGGVVRLASGVYTQTIDFEGRQITVEGDPADPSAVVFDGTGSTEAVVRFTSGEDQKSILRGVTIRNGVSGSTVPGTTTRAGGGIFVVEASPRIESCLVTMNNATLGGGVYVQGGAPTLSFSTFTFNESVAYGGAMYLDDSLAMIDSCGFAGNLGGSSGGAVHARDGSVLILESVFESNEAFQPGGAISWQTDGTGMLIVEGSTIRENVSLTAGGGVATLFMSDPAIELRTTEICDNAPDDIFGGFVDGGGNSMCDCVGDLTGDGFVTGADLGLLLGAWGPCPAEGDCVADINGDGEVSGADLGLLLGAWGECMSP
;
A
#
# COMPACT_ATOMS: atom_id res chain seq x y z
N THR A 1 64.11 -47.58 68.32
CA THR A 1 63.26 -47.21 67.17
C THR A 1 62.52 -45.99 67.59
N ASP A 2 62.44 -45.04 66.65
CA ASP A 2 62.12 -43.60 66.69
C ASP A 2 61.90 -42.85 68.02
N GLY A 3 61.39 -43.49 69.06
CA GLY A 3 61.45 -43.08 70.45
C GLY A 3 60.08 -42.79 71.04
N ASP A 4 59.01 -43.21 70.37
CA ASP A 4 57.63 -42.92 70.74
C ASP A 4 57.10 -43.78 71.91
N GLY A 5 57.84 -44.82 72.30
CA GLY A 5 57.53 -45.72 73.40
C GLY A 5 56.89 -47.05 73.01
N THR A 6 56.67 -47.33 71.72
CA THR A 6 56.17 -48.61 71.20
C THR A 6 57.34 -49.46 70.64
N PRO A 7 57.46 -50.76 70.99
CA PRO A 7 58.49 -51.61 70.40
C PRO A 7 58.23 -51.87 68.91
N ASP A 8 59.28 -51.82 68.09
CA ASP A 8 59.24 -51.86 66.62
C ASP A 8 58.36 -52.96 66.02
N CYS A 9 58.31 -54.12 66.68
CA CYS A 9 57.57 -55.29 66.21
C CYS A 9 56.05 -55.17 66.38
N LEU A 10 55.60 -54.16 67.11
CA LEU A 10 54.20 -53.80 67.36
C LEU A 10 53.91 -52.36 66.92
N ASP A 11 54.87 -51.70 66.27
CA ASP A 11 54.78 -50.34 65.77
C ASP A 11 54.63 -50.39 64.25
N ASN A 12 53.50 -49.90 63.75
CA ASN A 12 53.22 -49.88 62.33
C ASN A 12 53.84 -48.66 61.63
N CYS A 13 54.48 -47.76 62.37
CA CYS A 13 55.30 -46.65 61.91
C CYS A 13 56.66 -46.56 62.63
N PRO A 14 57.52 -47.59 62.54
CA PRO A 14 58.75 -47.72 63.33
C PRO A 14 59.87 -46.71 62.97
N ALA A 15 59.56 -45.65 62.23
CA ALA A 15 60.47 -44.56 61.96
C ALA A 15 59.86 -43.17 62.19
N ASP A 16 58.60 -43.08 62.66
CA ASP A 16 57.90 -41.82 62.93
C ASP A 16 57.71 -41.62 64.44
N PRO A 17 58.51 -40.76 65.10
CA PRO A 17 58.42 -40.57 66.54
C PRO A 17 57.10 -39.94 67.02
N ASN A 18 56.25 -39.44 66.11
CA ASN A 18 54.95 -38.85 66.45
C ASN A 18 53.76 -39.78 66.20
N LYS A 19 53.98 -40.97 65.60
CA LYS A 19 52.91 -41.92 65.25
C LYS A 19 53.36 -43.36 65.47
N THR A 20 52.57 -44.13 66.21
CA THR A 20 52.73 -45.59 66.35
C THR A 20 51.95 -46.39 65.27
N GLU A 21 51.12 -45.68 64.49
CA GLU A 21 50.23 -46.23 63.47
C GLU A 21 50.19 -45.25 62.27
N PRO A 22 50.15 -45.72 61.00
CA PRO A 22 50.23 -44.86 59.81
C PRO A 22 49.21 -43.73 59.71
N GLY A 23 48.02 -43.88 60.31
CA GLY A 23 46.95 -42.91 60.11
C GLY A 23 46.54 -42.78 58.63
N ALA A 24 45.92 -41.68 58.25
CA ALA A 24 45.42 -41.45 56.90
C ALA A 24 46.52 -40.93 55.95
N CYS A 25 47.42 -40.07 56.45
CA CYS A 25 48.56 -39.53 55.71
C CYS A 25 49.77 -40.47 55.61
N GLY A 26 49.72 -41.62 56.30
CA GLY A 26 50.88 -42.49 56.48
C GLY A 26 51.86 -42.01 57.55
N CYS A 27 52.94 -42.77 57.73
CA CYS A 27 54.03 -42.44 58.66
C CYS A 27 54.85 -41.25 58.13
N GLY A 28 55.22 -40.30 59.00
CA GLY A 28 56.10 -39.17 58.72
C GLY A 28 55.39 -37.87 58.30
N VAL A 29 54.07 -37.90 58.12
CA VAL A 29 53.24 -36.72 57.79
C VAL A 29 52.12 -36.62 58.82
N ALA A 30 51.98 -35.49 59.51
CA ALA A 30 50.94 -35.31 60.52
C ALA A 30 49.54 -35.37 59.88
N ASP A 31 48.59 -36.08 60.52
CA ASP A 31 47.17 -36.07 60.14
C ASP A 31 46.48 -34.79 60.62
N THR A 32 47.10 -33.63 60.37
CA THR A 32 46.51 -32.33 60.72
C THR A 32 45.37 -32.04 59.75
N ASP A 33 44.25 -31.58 60.28
CA ASP A 33 43.06 -31.15 59.55
C ASP A 33 42.85 -29.69 59.94
N THR A 34 43.30 -28.78 59.07
CA THR A 34 43.45 -27.35 59.37
C THR A 34 42.10 -26.64 59.45
N ASP A 35 41.11 -27.03 58.65
CA ASP A 35 39.77 -26.42 58.64
C ASP A 35 38.70 -27.25 59.36
N GLY A 36 38.97 -28.52 59.66
CA GLY A 36 38.14 -29.36 60.51
C GLY A 36 37.02 -30.08 59.76
N ASP A 37 37.15 -30.31 58.44
CA ASP A 37 36.12 -30.98 57.64
C ASP A 37 36.14 -32.52 57.74
N GLY A 38 37.18 -33.05 58.40
CA GLY A 38 37.40 -34.49 58.59
C GLY A 38 38.39 -35.11 57.60
N THR A 39 38.95 -34.34 56.68
CA THR A 39 39.99 -34.75 55.72
C THR A 39 41.33 -34.12 56.11
N PRO A 40 42.35 -34.93 56.48
CA PRO A 40 43.65 -34.37 56.81
C PRO A 40 44.30 -33.65 55.62
N ASP A 41 44.99 -32.53 55.88
CA ASP A 41 45.61 -31.61 54.92
C ASP A 41 46.44 -32.30 53.81
N CYS A 42 46.99 -33.48 54.09
CA CYS A 42 47.82 -34.25 53.16
C CYS A 42 47.01 -34.95 52.05
N LEU A 43 45.71 -35.17 52.26
CA LEU A 43 44.75 -35.79 51.35
C LEU A 43 43.67 -34.78 50.93
N ASP A 44 43.72 -33.55 51.45
CA ASP A 44 42.83 -32.48 51.13
C ASP A 44 43.46 -31.53 50.11
N SER A 45 42.77 -31.34 48.97
CA SER A 45 43.22 -30.40 47.93
C SER A 45 42.75 -28.96 48.19
N CYS A 46 41.95 -28.75 49.25
CA CYS A 46 41.47 -27.50 49.78
C CYS A 46 41.60 -27.42 51.31
N PRO A 47 42.81 -27.55 51.88
CA PRO A 47 43.08 -27.72 53.32
C PRO A 47 42.74 -26.50 54.22
N ALA A 48 42.02 -25.52 53.71
CA ALA A 48 41.55 -24.36 54.44
C ALA A 48 40.07 -24.01 54.14
N ASP A 49 39.37 -24.83 53.35
CA ASP A 49 37.93 -24.69 53.06
C ASP A 49 37.15 -25.83 53.72
N PRO A 50 36.48 -25.57 54.86
CA PRO A 50 35.78 -26.60 55.62
C PRO A 50 34.56 -27.21 54.91
N ASN A 51 34.19 -26.72 53.72
CA ASN A 51 33.07 -27.25 52.93
C ASN A 51 33.52 -28.04 51.70
N LYS A 52 34.82 -28.12 51.41
CA LYS A 52 35.34 -28.79 50.20
C LYS A 52 36.67 -29.47 50.48
N THR A 53 36.78 -30.73 50.08
CA THR A 53 38.04 -31.50 50.08
C THR A 53 38.75 -31.50 48.71
N GLU A 54 38.04 -31.05 47.67
CA GLU A 54 38.54 -30.87 46.31
C GLU A 54 38.12 -29.49 45.78
N PRO A 55 38.94 -28.79 44.98
CA PRO A 55 38.66 -27.42 44.53
C PRO A 55 37.36 -27.25 43.75
N GLY A 56 36.86 -28.28 43.08
CA GLY A 56 35.70 -28.12 42.21
C GLY A 56 35.96 -27.16 41.04
N ALA A 57 34.89 -26.60 40.47
CA ALA A 57 34.97 -25.70 39.32
C ALA A 57 35.33 -24.26 39.73
N CYS A 58 34.81 -23.80 40.86
CA CYS A 58 35.05 -22.48 41.43
C CYS A 58 36.36 -22.36 42.23
N GLY A 59 37.04 -23.47 42.48
CA GLY A 59 38.18 -23.53 43.40
C GLY A 59 37.77 -23.64 44.87
N CYS A 60 38.78 -23.68 45.74
CA CYS A 60 38.58 -23.69 47.20
C CYS A 60 38.06 -22.33 47.68
N GLY A 61 37.16 -22.34 48.67
CA GLY A 61 36.61 -21.16 49.35
C GLY A 61 35.41 -20.51 48.65
N VAL A 62 34.99 -21.04 47.48
CA VAL A 62 33.83 -20.57 46.72
C VAL A 62 32.95 -21.76 46.40
N ALA A 63 31.67 -21.72 46.80
CA ALA A 63 30.74 -22.82 46.54
C ALA A 63 30.51 -23.02 45.04
N ASP A 64 30.45 -24.27 44.57
CA ASP A 64 30.02 -24.62 43.22
C ASP A 64 28.48 -24.60 43.11
N THR A 65 27.84 -23.58 43.68
CA THR A 65 26.40 -23.39 43.57
C THR A 65 26.06 -23.06 42.12
N ASP A 66 25.03 -23.70 41.60
CA ASP A 66 24.44 -23.48 40.30
C ASP A 66 22.97 -23.11 40.57
N THR A 67 22.69 -21.81 40.56
CA THR A 67 21.46 -21.23 41.09
C THR A 67 20.26 -21.51 40.17
N ASP A 68 20.46 -21.52 38.85
CA ASP A 68 19.41 -21.77 37.86
C ASP A 68 19.40 -23.20 37.30
N GLY A 69 20.45 -23.98 37.54
CA GLY A 69 20.53 -25.40 37.22
C GLY A 69 20.92 -25.68 35.76
N ASP A 70 21.60 -24.76 35.10
CA ASP A 70 22.02 -24.91 33.70
C ASP A 70 23.28 -25.78 33.50
N GLY A 71 23.94 -26.11 34.61
CA GLY A 71 25.17 -26.89 34.67
C GLY A 71 26.44 -26.06 34.82
N THR A 72 26.33 -24.73 34.88
CA THR A 72 27.43 -23.78 35.09
C THR A 72 27.32 -23.18 36.49
N PRO A 73 28.31 -23.42 37.37
CA PRO A 73 28.28 -22.82 38.70
C PRO A 73 28.34 -21.30 38.63
N ASP A 74 27.63 -20.61 39.54
CA ASP A 74 27.45 -19.16 39.62
C ASP A 74 28.77 -18.36 39.56
N CYS A 75 29.89 -18.96 39.96
CA CYS A 75 31.21 -18.34 39.93
C CYS A 75 31.83 -18.25 38.53
N LEU A 76 31.38 -19.11 37.61
CA LEU A 76 31.77 -19.17 36.20
C LEU A 76 30.60 -18.76 35.28
N ASP A 77 29.45 -18.44 35.86
CA ASP A 77 28.26 -17.99 35.16
C ASP A 77 28.12 -16.47 35.23
N SER A 78 28.03 -15.82 34.07
CA SER A 78 27.79 -14.36 34.00
C SER A 78 26.29 -14.01 34.04
N CYS A 79 25.43 -15.02 34.03
CA CYS A 79 23.97 -15.00 34.10
C CYS A 79 23.42 -16.07 35.07
N PRO A 80 23.84 -16.08 36.36
CA PRO A 80 23.56 -17.17 37.32
C PRO A 80 22.08 -17.38 37.70
N GLU A 81 21.17 -16.63 37.10
CA GLU A 81 19.71 -16.76 37.30
C GLU A 81 18.96 -17.08 36.00
N ASP A 82 19.66 -17.22 34.85
CA ASP A 82 19.08 -17.52 33.55
C ASP A 82 19.52 -18.91 33.03
N PRO A 83 18.65 -19.94 33.16
CA PRO A 83 19.04 -21.30 32.81
C PRO A 83 19.23 -21.56 31.31
N ASN A 84 19.02 -20.55 30.46
CA ASN A 84 19.25 -20.66 29.01
C ASN A 84 20.55 -19.98 28.57
N LYS A 85 21.26 -19.26 29.46
CA LYS A 85 22.43 -18.48 29.12
C LYS A 85 23.47 -18.49 30.25
N THR A 86 24.71 -18.78 29.88
CA THR A 86 25.89 -18.63 30.76
C THR A 86 26.65 -17.31 30.54
N GLU A 87 26.34 -16.62 29.44
CA GLU A 87 26.87 -15.31 29.09
C GLU A 87 25.73 -14.36 28.69
N PRO A 88 25.78 -13.05 29.01
CA PRO A 88 24.66 -12.13 28.78
C PRO A 88 24.27 -11.96 27.31
N GLY A 89 25.17 -12.19 26.35
CA GLY A 89 24.87 -11.95 24.94
C GLY A 89 24.55 -10.49 24.62
N ALA A 90 23.78 -10.27 23.55
CA ALA A 90 23.41 -8.93 23.06
C ALA A 90 22.23 -8.32 23.84
N CYS A 91 21.31 -9.16 24.31
CA CYS A 91 20.12 -8.75 25.05
C CYS A 91 20.28 -8.76 26.57
N GLY A 92 21.40 -9.27 27.08
CA GLY A 92 21.59 -9.50 28.50
C GLY A 92 21.02 -10.85 28.95
N CYS A 93 21.14 -11.11 30.25
CA CYS A 93 20.56 -12.30 30.88
C CYS A 93 19.03 -12.17 30.95
N GLY A 94 18.31 -13.28 30.79
CA GLY A 94 16.86 -13.40 30.90
C GLY A 94 16.08 -13.05 29.63
N GLU A 95 16.74 -12.54 28.59
CA GLU A 95 16.13 -12.12 27.32
C GLU A 95 16.78 -12.87 26.15
N SER A 96 16.00 -13.33 25.17
CA SER A 96 16.52 -14.13 24.04
C SER A 96 17.39 -13.29 23.10
N ASP A 97 18.58 -13.80 22.71
CA ASP A 97 19.37 -13.25 21.59
C ASP A 97 18.87 -13.77 20.23
N ALA A 98 17.55 -13.89 20.08
CA ALA A 98 16.98 -14.26 18.78
C ALA A 98 17.19 -13.10 17.81
N ASP A 99 17.43 -13.45 16.55
CA ASP A 99 17.49 -12.54 15.41
C ASP A 99 16.51 -13.12 14.39
N SER A 100 15.28 -12.61 14.47
CA SER A 100 14.11 -13.21 13.83
C SER A 100 14.09 -12.98 12.31
N ASP A 101 14.71 -11.92 11.81
CA ASP A 101 14.81 -11.63 10.38
C ASP A 101 16.19 -11.89 9.78
N GLY A 102 17.22 -12.07 10.60
CA GLY A 102 18.57 -12.44 10.19
C GLY A 102 19.40 -11.26 9.69
N ASP A 103 19.09 -10.02 10.09
CA ASP A 103 19.87 -8.83 9.73
C ASP A 103 21.17 -8.69 10.56
N GLY A 104 21.32 -9.49 11.62
CA GLY A 104 22.46 -9.51 12.52
C GLY A 104 22.29 -8.66 13.79
N ILE A 105 21.13 -8.04 13.99
CA ILE A 105 20.72 -7.32 15.20
C ILE A 105 19.74 -8.23 15.96
N ALA A 106 19.99 -8.46 17.25
CA ALA A 106 19.08 -9.25 18.06
C ALA A 106 17.76 -8.50 18.30
N ASP A 107 16.63 -9.21 18.30
CA ASP A 107 15.26 -8.67 18.36
C ASP A 107 15.05 -7.63 19.49
N CYS A 108 15.74 -7.79 20.62
CA CYS A 108 15.66 -6.89 21.77
C CYS A 108 16.27 -5.49 21.53
N ASN A 109 17.18 -5.40 20.56
CA ASN A 109 17.91 -4.20 20.17
C ASN A 109 17.56 -3.77 18.74
N ASP A 110 16.60 -4.45 18.11
CA ASP A 110 16.15 -4.18 16.77
C ASP A 110 14.83 -3.39 16.79
N ALA A 111 14.79 -2.31 16.02
CA ALA A 111 13.58 -1.52 15.83
C ALA A 111 12.56 -2.22 14.93
N CYS A 112 13.01 -3.14 14.07
CA CYS A 112 12.18 -3.88 13.13
C CYS A 112 12.52 -5.37 13.08
N PRO A 113 12.30 -6.12 14.19
CA PRO A 113 12.74 -7.52 14.39
C PRO A 113 12.12 -8.56 13.44
N ASN A 114 11.36 -8.15 12.44
CA ASN A 114 10.75 -9.05 11.46
C ASN A 114 10.96 -8.55 10.02
N TRP A 115 11.91 -7.64 9.81
CA TRP A 115 12.19 -7.03 8.51
C TRP A 115 13.70 -6.88 8.30
N PRO A 116 14.31 -7.69 7.42
CA PRO A 116 15.77 -7.87 7.33
C PRO A 116 16.53 -6.69 6.66
N TYR A 117 15.91 -5.52 6.60
CA TYR A 117 16.45 -4.32 5.96
C TYR A 117 16.13 -3.07 6.79
N ASP A 118 16.81 -1.96 6.50
CA ASP A 118 16.68 -0.72 7.25
C ASP A 118 15.22 -0.21 7.39
N CYS A 119 14.84 0.08 8.63
CA CYS A 119 13.61 0.77 9.01
C CYS A 119 13.91 2.09 9.75
N SER A 120 12.87 2.82 10.14
CA SER A 120 12.99 3.98 11.04
C SER A 120 13.36 3.56 12.47
N ASP A 121 14.01 4.47 13.20
CA ASP A 121 14.39 4.25 14.61
C ASP A 121 13.22 3.88 15.54
N ASP A 122 11.99 4.22 15.15
CA ASP A 122 10.76 3.88 15.90
C ASP A 122 10.06 2.60 15.42
N GLY A 123 10.60 1.91 14.42
CA GLY A 123 10.06 0.66 13.89
C GLY A 123 8.77 0.81 13.09
N THR A 124 8.36 2.03 12.75
CA THR A 124 7.05 2.29 12.10
C THR A 124 7.15 2.47 10.59
N THR A 125 8.33 2.72 10.04
CA THR A 125 8.54 2.93 8.60
C THR A 125 9.55 1.95 8.05
N PHE A 126 9.15 1.09 7.12
CA PHE A 126 10.02 0.11 6.48
C PHE A 126 10.39 0.60 5.09
N ASN A 127 11.69 0.73 4.80
CA ASN A 127 12.16 1.16 3.49
C ASN A 127 12.33 -0.06 2.58
N VAL A 128 11.81 0.03 1.37
CA VAL A 128 11.76 -1.09 0.43
C VAL A 128 12.36 -0.67 -0.92
N GLU A 129 13.46 -1.31 -1.28
CA GLU A 129 14.18 -1.11 -2.53
C GLU A 129 13.71 -2.07 -3.64
N PRO A 130 13.87 -1.72 -4.93
CA PRO A 130 13.56 -2.62 -6.03
C PRO A 130 14.27 -3.98 -5.90
N GLY A 131 13.50 -5.06 -6.01
CA GLY A 131 13.99 -6.45 -5.84
C GLY A 131 13.76 -7.03 -4.44
N GLN A 132 13.45 -6.20 -3.45
CA GLN A 132 12.94 -6.65 -2.16
C GLN A 132 11.43 -6.93 -2.26
N SER A 133 10.92 -7.77 -1.34
CA SER A 133 9.49 -8.11 -1.32
C SER A 133 8.67 -7.03 -0.62
N VAL A 134 7.87 -6.29 -1.40
CA VAL A 134 6.91 -5.30 -0.86
C VAL A 134 5.87 -5.98 0.04
N GLN A 135 5.34 -7.14 -0.37
CA GLN A 135 4.39 -7.90 0.45
C GLN A 135 4.99 -8.30 1.81
N ALA A 136 6.27 -8.70 1.87
CA ALA A 136 6.89 -9.06 3.14
C ALA A 136 7.01 -7.84 4.08
N ALA A 137 7.37 -6.67 3.54
CA ALA A 137 7.35 -5.43 4.31
C ALA A 137 5.94 -5.09 4.81
N MET A 138 4.93 -5.23 3.93
CA MET A 138 3.52 -5.03 4.30
C MET A 138 3.05 -6.00 5.38
N SER A 139 3.51 -7.25 5.39
CA SER A 139 3.17 -8.24 6.42
C SER A 139 3.92 -8.04 7.74
N ALA A 140 5.07 -7.37 7.73
CA ALA A 140 5.91 -7.18 8.91
C ALA A 140 5.71 -5.81 9.60
N VAL A 141 5.43 -4.74 8.85
CA VAL A 141 5.26 -3.38 9.40
C VAL A 141 4.10 -3.37 10.42
N PRO A 142 4.16 -2.65 11.55
CA PRO A 142 3.04 -2.55 12.47
C PRO A 142 1.84 -1.80 11.85
N ASP A 143 0.63 -2.04 12.37
CA ASP A 143 -0.56 -1.29 11.95
C ASP A 143 -0.40 0.22 12.23
N GLY A 144 -0.85 1.03 11.29
CA GLY A 144 -0.59 2.47 11.25
C GLY A 144 0.80 2.85 10.73
N GLY A 145 1.66 1.87 10.45
CA GLY A 145 2.99 2.07 9.88
C GLY A 145 2.98 2.33 8.37
N VAL A 146 4.18 2.59 7.85
CA VAL A 146 4.44 3.01 6.47
C VAL A 146 5.43 2.06 5.79
N VAL A 147 5.07 1.53 4.63
CA VAL A 147 5.98 0.89 3.69
C VAL A 147 6.40 1.93 2.67
N ARG A 148 7.64 2.42 2.78
CA ARG A 148 8.19 3.47 1.90
C ARG A 148 8.98 2.83 0.77
N LEU A 149 8.59 3.11 -0.46
CA LEU A 149 9.19 2.56 -1.67
C LEU A 149 10.24 3.52 -2.22
N ALA A 150 11.44 3.01 -2.47
CA ALA A 150 12.45 3.74 -3.23
C ALA A 150 12.09 3.79 -4.72
N SER A 151 12.65 4.74 -5.44
CA SER A 151 12.40 4.86 -6.89
C SER A 151 12.84 3.60 -7.63
N GLY A 152 11.95 3.08 -8.47
CA GLY A 152 12.23 1.92 -9.29
C GLY A 152 10.99 1.15 -9.72
N VAL A 153 11.21 -0.06 -10.23
CA VAL A 153 10.16 -0.92 -10.78
C VAL A 153 10.01 -2.17 -9.91
N TYR A 154 8.78 -2.40 -9.47
CA TYR A 154 8.35 -3.54 -8.67
C TYR A 154 7.44 -4.42 -9.54
N THR A 155 7.90 -5.63 -9.85
CA THR A 155 7.18 -6.56 -10.75
C THR A 155 6.29 -7.56 -10.01
N GLN A 156 6.09 -7.35 -8.71
CA GLN A 156 5.22 -8.17 -7.87
C GLN A 156 3.83 -7.55 -7.80
N THR A 157 2.82 -8.39 -7.60
CA THR A 157 1.52 -7.93 -7.13
C THR A 157 1.53 -7.78 -5.62
N ILE A 158 0.64 -6.95 -5.09
CA ILE A 158 0.47 -6.73 -3.67
C ILE A 158 -1.00 -6.85 -3.26
N ASP A 159 -1.22 -7.30 -2.02
CA ASP A 159 -2.52 -7.37 -1.38
C ASP A 159 -2.40 -6.76 0.02
N PHE A 160 -3.33 -5.87 0.37
CA PHE A 160 -3.32 -5.25 1.68
C PHE A 160 -3.76 -6.21 2.79
N GLU A 161 -4.41 -7.34 2.48
CA GLU A 161 -4.73 -8.39 3.45
C GLU A 161 -5.45 -7.88 4.72
N GLY A 162 -6.28 -6.83 4.59
CA GLY A 162 -7.04 -6.23 5.69
C GLY A 162 -6.22 -5.29 6.58
N ARG A 163 -4.98 -4.98 6.19
CA ARG A 163 -4.04 -4.20 6.99
C ARG A 163 -4.26 -2.70 6.91
N GLN A 164 -4.23 -2.04 8.07
CA GLN A 164 -4.34 -0.58 8.21
C GLN A 164 -2.97 0.09 8.08
N ILE A 165 -2.37 0.04 6.89
CA ILE A 165 -1.01 0.53 6.63
C ILE A 165 -0.99 1.52 5.47
N THR A 166 0.09 2.30 5.36
CA THR A 166 0.35 3.16 4.20
C THR A 166 1.44 2.55 3.32
N VAL A 167 1.17 2.35 2.03
CA VAL A 167 2.19 2.05 1.01
C VAL A 167 2.45 3.33 0.22
N GLU A 168 3.65 3.88 0.36
CA GLU A 168 4.01 5.23 -0.11
C GLU A 168 5.18 5.18 -1.10
N GLY A 169 4.98 5.74 -2.29
CA GLY A 169 6.03 6.08 -3.24
C GLY A 169 6.40 7.57 -3.18
N ASP A 170 6.36 8.26 -4.31
CA ASP A 170 6.56 9.72 -4.40
C ASP A 170 5.25 10.39 -4.87
N PRO A 171 4.49 11.06 -3.98
CA PRO A 171 3.27 11.75 -4.34
C PRO A 171 3.46 12.93 -5.31
N ALA A 172 4.67 13.50 -5.39
CA ALA A 172 4.99 14.60 -6.30
C ALA A 172 5.42 14.10 -7.69
N ASP A 173 5.98 12.90 -7.76
CA ASP A 173 6.34 12.20 -8.99
C ASP A 173 5.98 10.71 -8.92
N PRO A 174 4.70 10.35 -9.13
CA PRO A 174 4.27 8.96 -9.05
C PRO A 174 4.93 8.07 -10.11
N SER A 175 5.59 8.63 -11.13
CA SER A 175 6.32 7.87 -12.14
C SER A 175 7.64 7.29 -11.63
N ALA A 176 8.15 7.79 -10.50
CA ALA A 176 9.39 7.33 -9.88
C ALA A 176 9.26 5.92 -9.29
N VAL A 177 8.06 5.52 -8.85
CA VAL A 177 7.78 4.22 -8.23
C VAL A 177 6.71 3.49 -9.05
N VAL A 178 7.09 2.40 -9.70
CA VAL A 178 6.23 1.70 -10.65
C VAL A 178 5.94 0.28 -10.19
N PHE A 179 4.68 -0.04 -9.96
CA PHE A 179 4.18 -1.41 -9.94
C PHE A 179 3.85 -1.86 -11.37
N ASP A 180 4.61 -2.84 -11.88
CA ASP A 180 4.48 -3.36 -13.24
C ASP A 180 3.88 -4.77 -13.23
N GLY A 181 2.63 -4.89 -13.66
CA GLY A 181 1.83 -6.11 -13.67
C GLY A 181 2.14 -7.08 -14.81
N THR A 182 3.20 -6.86 -15.59
CA THR A 182 3.50 -7.69 -16.76
C THR A 182 3.64 -9.16 -16.37
N GLY A 183 2.78 -10.01 -16.94
CA GLY A 183 2.78 -11.45 -16.68
C GLY A 183 2.02 -11.87 -15.42
N SER A 184 1.43 -10.92 -14.68
CA SER A 184 0.52 -11.21 -13.58
C SER A 184 -0.75 -11.93 -14.07
N THR A 185 -1.31 -12.78 -13.22
CA THR A 185 -2.61 -13.44 -13.43
C THR A 185 -3.74 -12.82 -12.61
N GLU A 186 -3.42 -11.79 -11.83
CA GLU A 186 -4.31 -11.08 -10.92
C GLU A 186 -4.09 -9.56 -11.05
N ALA A 187 -4.95 -8.76 -10.43
CA ALA A 187 -4.74 -7.32 -10.33
C ALA A 187 -3.39 -6.98 -9.70
N VAL A 188 -2.79 -5.86 -10.12
CA VAL A 188 -1.49 -5.43 -9.59
C VAL A 188 -1.56 -5.10 -8.10
N VAL A 189 -2.63 -4.41 -7.69
CA VAL A 189 -2.91 -4.06 -6.29
C VAL A 189 -4.30 -4.55 -5.90
N ARG A 190 -4.44 -5.13 -4.72
CA ARG A 190 -5.70 -5.69 -4.21
C ARG A 190 -6.05 -5.19 -2.82
N PHE A 191 -7.35 -5.00 -2.62
CA PHE A 191 -8.00 -4.72 -1.35
C PHE A 191 -9.24 -5.63 -1.27
N THR A 192 -9.12 -6.75 -0.58
CA THR A 192 -10.13 -7.83 -0.63
C THR A 192 -10.51 -8.41 0.72
N SER A 193 -10.01 -7.82 1.81
CA SER A 193 -10.11 -8.36 3.16
C SER A 193 -10.70 -7.36 4.16
N GLY A 194 -11.55 -6.43 3.69
CA GLY A 194 -12.26 -5.47 4.53
C GLY A 194 -11.41 -4.26 4.94
N GLU A 195 -10.43 -3.89 4.13
CA GLU A 195 -9.59 -2.72 4.32
C GLU A 195 -10.44 -1.46 4.49
N ASP A 196 -10.08 -0.59 5.43
CA ASP A 196 -10.75 0.70 5.64
C ASP A 196 -9.89 1.88 5.15
N GLN A 197 -10.33 3.11 5.42
CA GLN A 197 -9.66 4.33 4.98
C GLN A 197 -8.27 4.55 5.58
N LYS A 198 -7.80 3.70 6.51
CA LYS A 198 -6.41 3.71 6.98
C LYS A 198 -5.48 2.84 6.13
N SER A 199 -6.05 2.11 5.18
CA SER A 199 -5.31 1.34 4.17
C SER A 199 -5.10 2.28 2.99
N ILE A 200 -3.88 2.84 2.90
CA ILE A 200 -3.57 3.95 2.01
C ILE A 200 -2.55 3.48 0.98
N LEU A 201 -2.87 3.65 -0.30
CA LEU A 201 -1.90 3.56 -1.39
C LEU A 201 -1.67 4.95 -1.94
N ARG A 202 -0.42 5.41 -1.99
CA ARG A 202 -0.12 6.78 -2.40
C ARG A 202 1.16 6.93 -3.21
N GLY A 203 1.11 7.77 -4.26
CA GLY A 203 2.31 8.24 -4.94
C GLY A 203 3.00 7.20 -5.81
N VAL A 204 2.23 6.31 -6.44
CA VAL A 204 2.79 5.23 -7.27
C VAL A 204 2.15 5.15 -8.65
N THR A 205 2.90 4.63 -9.61
CA THR A 205 2.38 4.22 -10.92
C THR A 205 2.00 2.75 -10.88
N ILE A 206 0.81 2.42 -11.40
CA ILE A 206 0.33 1.05 -11.58
C ILE A 206 0.10 0.82 -13.06
N ARG A 207 0.82 -0.12 -13.67
CA ARG A 207 0.72 -0.36 -15.12
C ARG A 207 0.85 -1.80 -15.53
N ASN A 208 0.48 -2.06 -16.79
CA ASN A 208 0.60 -3.37 -17.44
C ASN A 208 -0.09 -4.50 -16.67
N GLY A 209 -1.04 -4.18 -15.79
CA GLY A 209 -1.91 -5.16 -15.16
C GLY A 209 -2.84 -5.76 -16.20
N VAL A 210 -2.69 -7.05 -16.48
CA VAL A 210 -3.47 -7.74 -17.52
C VAL A 210 -4.39 -8.77 -16.84
N SER A 211 -5.61 -8.90 -17.38
CA SER A 211 -6.66 -9.82 -16.91
C SER A 211 -7.38 -9.32 -15.66
N GLY A 212 -6.66 -8.93 -14.61
CA GLY A 212 -7.24 -8.57 -13.31
C GLY A 212 -7.65 -9.78 -12.47
N SER A 213 -8.30 -9.53 -11.32
CA SER A 213 -8.70 -10.55 -10.34
C SER A 213 -10.12 -11.07 -10.59
N THR A 214 -10.43 -12.27 -10.10
CA THR A 214 -11.75 -12.90 -10.29
C THR A 214 -12.79 -12.22 -9.40
N VAL A 215 -13.87 -11.70 -10.00
CA VAL A 215 -15.01 -11.12 -9.26
C VAL A 215 -15.71 -12.23 -8.45
N PRO A 216 -15.96 -12.05 -7.15
CA PRO A 216 -16.61 -13.05 -6.29
C PRO A 216 -17.89 -13.63 -6.89
N GLY A 217 -18.01 -14.96 -6.85
CA GLY A 217 -19.18 -15.67 -7.38
C GLY A 217 -19.29 -15.75 -8.91
N THR A 218 -18.29 -15.28 -9.65
CA THR A 218 -18.27 -15.29 -11.12
C THR A 218 -16.98 -15.88 -11.68
N THR A 219 -16.86 -15.93 -13.01
CA THR A 219 -15.60 -16.21 -13.73
C THR A 219 -15.00 -14.96 -14.39
N THR A 220 -15.61 -13.80 -14.16
CA THR A 220 -15.21 -12.54 -14.77
C THR A 220 -13.93 -12.03 -14.11
N ARG A 221 -13.00 -11.50 -14.91
CA ARG A 221 -11.78 -10.88 -14.40
C ARG A 221 -11.83 -9.36 -14.49
N ALA A 222 -11.49 -8.67 -13.42
CA ALA A 222 -11.69 -7.24 -13.30
C ALA A 222 -10.54 -6.55 -12.57
N GLY A 223 -10.41 -5.24 -12.76
CA GLY A 223 -9.42 -4.42 -12.06
C GLY A 223 -8.00 -4.77 -12.51
N GLY A 224 -7.64 -4.46 -13.75
CA GLY A 224 -6.31 -4.80 -14.26
C GLY A 224 -5.21 -4.24 -13.38
N GLY A 225 -5.32 -2.95 -13.04
CA GLY A 225 -4.44 -2.28 -12.09
C GLY A 225 -4.82 -2.54 -10.63
N ILE A 226 -6.00 -2.08 -10.22
CA ILE A 226 -6.48 -2.12 -8.83
C ILE A 226 -7.80 -2.88 -8.75
N PHE A 227 -7.91 -3.77 -7.77
CA PHE A 227 -9.12 -4.54 -7.50
C PHE A 227 -9.56 -4.40 -6.05
N VAL A 228 -10.75 -3.85 -5.85
CA VAL A 228 -11.35 -3.56 -4.55
C VAL A 228 -12.66 -4.33 -4.41
N VAL A 229 -12.80 -5.11 -3.34
CA VAL A 229 -14.01 -5.87 -3.02
C VAL A 229 -14.31 -5.75 -1.54
N GLU A 230 -15.52 -5.27 -1.20
CA GLU A 230 -16.01 -5.10 0.17
C GLU A 230 -15.02 -4.33 1.07
N ALA A 231 -14.32 -3.36 0.47
CA ALA A 231 -13.24 -2.60 1.10
C ALA A 231 -13.35 -1.11 0.76
N SER A 232 -12.79 -0.27 1.62
CA SER A 232 -12.87 1.20 1.58
C SER A 232 -11.49 1.88 1.69
N PRO A 233 -10.49 1.50 0.88
CA PRO A 233 -9.15 2.09 0.93
C PRO A 233 -9.11 3.57 0.47
N ARG A 234 -7.98 4.23 0.73
CA ARG A 234 -7.63 5.51 0.12
C ARG A 234 -6.56 5.32 -0.95
N ILE A 235 -6.81 5.82 -2.15
CA ILE A 235 -5.88 5.78 -3.29
C ILE A 235 -5.59 7.22 -3.69
N GLU A 236 -4.35 7.67 -3.50
CA GLU A 236 -4.03 9.10 -3.54
C GLU A 236 -2.80 9.39 -4.40
N SER A 237 -2.85 10.42 -5.24
CA SER A 237 -1.68 10.85 -6.02
C SER A 237 -1.06 9.72 -6.86
N CYS A 238 -1.88 8.81 -7.38
CA CYS A 238 -1.41 7.65 -8.15
C CYS A 238 -1.57 7.87 -9.67
N LEU A 239 -0.74 7.19 -10.46
CA LEU A 239 -0.91 7.08 -11.91
C LEU A 239 -1.30 5.65 -12.29
N VAL A 240 -2.53 5.42 -12.73
CA VAL A 240 -3.01 4.11 -13.18
C VAL A 240 -3.06 4.11 -14.70
N THR A 241 -2.17 3.38 -15.35
CA THR A 241 -1.97 3.48 -16.81
C THR A 241 -1.72 2.18 -17.53
N MET A 242 -2.20 2.04 -18.77
CA MET A 242 -1.95 0.85 -19.61
C MET A 242 -2.36 -0.47 -18.93
N ASN A 243 -3.47 -0.47 -18.19
CA ASN A 243 -4.03 -1.68 -17.58
C ASN A 243 -5.21 -2.19 -18.40
N ASN A 244 -5.41 -3.51 -18.38
CA ASN A 244 -6.44 -4.18 -19.16
C ASN A 244 -7.17 -5.28 -18.37
N ALA A 245 -8.51 -5.27 -18.38
CA ALA A 245 -9.35 -6.30 -17.76
C ALA A 245 -10.70 -6.46 -18.47
N THR A 246 -11.55 -7.40 -18.02
CA THR A 246 -12.91 -7.50 -18.58
C THR A 246 -13.79 -6.34 -18.10
N LEU A 247 -13.70 -6.01 -16.81
CA LEU A 247 -14.39 -4.89 -16.18
C LEU A 247 -13.35 -4.03 -15.45
N GLY A 248 -13.44 -2.70 -15.57
CA GLY A 248 -12.54 -1.80 -14.85
C GLY A 248 -11.09 -2.03 -15.27
N GLY A 249 -10.71 -1.57 -16.46
CA GLY A 249 -9.37 -1.80 -17.01
C GLY A 249 -8.28 -1.35 -16.05
N GLY A 250 -8.42 -0.13 -15.52
CA GLY A 250 -7.59 0.39 -14.44
C GLY A 250 -8.03 -0.11 -13.07
N VAL A 251 -9.26 0.17 -12.68
CA VAL A 251 -9.80 -0.07 -11.33
C VAL A 251 -11.15 -0.76 -11.38
N TYR A 252 -11.34 -1.78 -10.55
CA TYR A 252 -12.65 -2.36 -10.29
C TYR A 252 -12.98 -2.24 -8.80
N VAL A 253 -14.19 -1.81 -8.50
CA VAL A 253 -14.74 -1.73 -7.14
C VAL A 253 -16.06 -2.48 -7.09
N GLN A 254 -16.20 -3.36 -6.11
CA GLN A 254 -17.47 -3.97 -5.71
C GLN A 254 -17.72 -3.72 -4.22
N GLY A 255 -18.82 -3.05 -3.91
CA GLY A 255 -19.14 -2.65 -2.53
C GLY A 255 -18.17 -1.61 -1.97
N GLY A 256 -18.28 -1.35 -0.67
CA GLY A 256 -17.39 -0.46 0.06
C GLY A 256 -17.50 1.03 -0.30
N ALA A 257 -16.64 1.85 0.32
CA ALA A 257 -16.60 3.30 0.18
C ALA A 257 -15.16 3.80 -0.05
N PRO A 258 -14.47 3.35 -1.11
CA PRO A 258 -13.11 3.81 -1.38
C PRO A 258 -13.08 5.30 -1.71
N THR A 259 -11.98 5.96 -1.38
CA THR A 259 -11.71 7.34 -1.80
C THR A 259 -10.53 7.35 -2.76
N LEU A 260 -10.71 7.96 -3.93
CA LEU A 260 -9.67 8.19 -4.91
C LEU A 260 -9.48 9.69 -5.05
N SER A 261 -8.25 10.17 -4.81
CA SER A 261 -7.95 11.61 -4.85
C SER A 261 -6.66 11.91 -5.59
N PHE A 262 -6.63 13.05 -6.29
CA PHE A 262 -5.43 13.58 -6.97
C PHE A 262 -4.75 12.58 -7.91
N SER A 263 -5.48 11.61 -8.42
CA SER A 263 -4.96 10.49 -9.19
C SER A 263 -5.28 10.64 -10.67
N THR A 264 -4.44 10.07 -11.53
CA THR A 264 -4.61 10.10 -12.98
C THR A 264 -4.77 8.70 -13.53
N PHE A 265 -5.78 8.50 -14.37
CA PHE A 265 -6.11 7.24 -15.04
C PHE A 265 -5.98 7.44 -16.55
N THR A 266 -4.97 6.84 -17.16
CA THR A 266 -4.71 7.04 -18.61
C THR A 266 -4.56 5.75 -19.38
N PHE A 267 -5.08 5.67 -20.59
CA PHE A 267 -4.83 4.53 -21.49
C PHE A 267 -5.15 3.17 -20.88
N ASN A 268 -6.14 3.11 -19.98
CA ASN A 268 -6.65 1.84 -19.47
C ASN A 268 -7.78 1.34 -20.37
N GLU A 269 -7.87 0.03 -20.53
CA GLU A 269 -8.80 -0.61 -21.46
C GLU A 269 -9.63 -1.69 -20.76
N SER A 270 -10.93 -1.73 -21.02
CA SER A 270 -11.79 -2.83 -20.60
C SER A 270 -12.46 -3.49 -21.78
N VAL A 271 -12.67 -4.82 -21.70
CA VAL A 271 -13.41 -5.55 -22.74
C VAL A 271 -14.90 -5.19 -22.73
N ALA A 272 -15.47 -4.93 -21.55
CA ALA A 272 -16.90 -4.66 -21.40
C ALA A 272 -17.17 -3.25 -20.84
N TYR A 273 -16.86 -2.98 -19.58
CA TYR A 273 -17.33 -1.76 -18.94
C TYR A 273 -16.25 -1.09 -18.11
N GLY A 274 -16.20 0.24 -18.17
CA GLY A 274 -15.27 1.05 -17.38
C GLY A 274 -13.83 0.88 -17.85
N GLY A 275 -13.44 1.57 -18.92
CA GLY A 275 -12.06 1.51 -19.43
C GLY A 275 -11.05 1.89 -18.34
N ALA A 276 -11.27 3.02 -17.66
CA ALA A 276 -10.53 3.35 -16.45
C ALA A 276 -11.08 2.62 -15.22
N MET A 277 -12.38 2.75 -14.96
CA MET A 277 -12.96 2.35 -13.68
C MET A 277 -14.36 1.75 -13.84
N TYR A 278 -14.59 0.62 -13.18
CA TYR A 278 -15.93 0.05 -12.96
C TYR A 278 -16.26 0.14 -11.47
N LEU A 279 -17.39 0.75 -11.15
CA LEU A 279 -17.95 0.85 -9.80
C LEU A 279 -19.23 0.04 -9.71
N ASP A 280 -19.26 -0.94 -8.81
CA ASP A 280 -20.39 -1.85 -8.60
C ASP A 280 -20.91 -1.76 -7.17
N ASP A 281 -22.16 -1.30 -6.99
CA ASP A 281 -22.84 -1.19 -5.68
C ASP A 281 -21.95 -0.50 -4.62
N SER A 282 -21.24 0.55 -5.03
CA SER A 282 -20.21 1.19 -4.21
C SER A 282 -20.62 2.60 -3.77
N LEU A 283 -20.02 3.07 -2.68
CA LEU A 283 -20.12 4.44 -2.18
C LEU A 283 -18.84 5.23 -2.48
N ALA A 284 -18.23 4.98 -3.65
CA ALA A 284 -16.95 5.55 -4.01
C ALA A 284 -16.99 7.08 -4.10
N MET A 285 -15.95 7.73 -3.58
CA MET A 285 -15.70 9.16 -3.74
C MET A 285 -14.47 9.35 -4.62
N ILE A 286 -14.63 10.07 -5.73
CA ILE A 286 -13.59 10.40 -6.69
C ILE A 286 -13.44 11.92 -6.67
N ASP A 287 -12.28 12.41 -6.28
CA ASP A 287 -12.03 13.85 -6.08
C ASP A 287 -10.75 14.26 -6.80
N SER A 288 -10.81 15.36 -7.56
CA SER A 288 -9.62 15.95 -8.17
C SER A 288 -8.82 14.96 -9.04
N CYS A 289 -9.52 14.07 -9.75
CA CYS A 289 -8.92 13.02 -10.56
C CYS A 289 -8.94 13.36 -12.06
N GLY A 290 -7.95 12.86 -12.81
CA GLY A 290 -7.88 12.99 -14.26
C GLY A 290 -8.11 11.65 -14.96
N PHE A 291 -8.92 11.62 -16.00
CA PHE A 291 -9.22 10.45 -16.82
C PHE A 291 -8.99 10.78 -18.29
N ALA A 292 -7.93 10.23 -18.89
CA ALA A 292 -7.55 10.57 -20.26
C ALA A 292 -7.26 9.36 -21.16
N GLY A 293 -7.86 9.31 -22.34
CA GLY A 293 -7.52 8.30 -23.34
C GLY A 293 -7.86 6.86 -22.93
N ASN A 294 -8.85 6.66 -22.05
CA ASN A 294 -9.27 5.33 -21.63
C ASN A 294 -10.32 4.75 -22.59
N LEU A 295 -10.34 3.42 -22.74
CA LEU A 295 -11.20 2.71 -23.70
C LEU A 295 -12.10 1.68 -23.03
N GLY A 296 -13.42 1.85 -23.17
CA GLY A 296 -14.44 0.90 -22.74
C GLY A 296 -15.01 0.12 -23.92
N GLY A 297 -14.84 -1.21 -23.94
CA GLY A 297 -15.34 -2.05 -25.04
C GLY A 297 -16.87 -2.12 -25.17
N SER A 298 -17.61 -1.66 -24.16
CA SER A 298 -19.05 -1.35 -24.20
C SER A 298 -19.29 0.07 -23.68
N SER A 299 -19.71 0.27 -22.42
CA SER A 299 -20.06 1.59 -21.88
C SER A 299 -19.09 2.07 -20.81
N GLY A 300 -18.94 3.39 -20.69
CA GLY A 300 -18.04 4.04 -19.73
C GLY A 300 -16.60 3.92 -20.17
N GLY A 301 -16.19 4.76 -21.14
CA GLY A 301 -14.80 4.75 -21.61
C GLY A 301 -13.82 5.11 -20.50
N ALA A 302 -14.16 6.09 -19.66
CA ALA A 302 -13.51 6.28 -18.38
C ALA A 302 -14.23 5.48 -17.28
N VAL A 303 -15.41 5.91 -16.87
CA VAL A 303 -16.10 5.38 -15.68
C VAL A 303 -17.42 4.72 -16.09
N HIS A 304 -17.61 3.48 -15.63
CA HIS A 304 -18.93 2.85 -15.59
C HIS A 304 -19.32 2.65 -14.14
N ALA A 305 -20.44 3.27 -13.73
CA ALA A 305 -20.98 3.09 -12.40
C ALA A 305 -22.33 2.37 -12.48
N ARG A 306 -22.46 1.31 -11.69
CA ARG A 306 -23.66 0.49 -11.58
C ARG A 306 -24.09 0.39 -10.13
N ASP A 307 -25.28 0.90 -9.83
CA ASP A 307 -25.85 0.95 -8.48
C ASP A 307 -24.91 1.67 -7.47
N GLY A 308 -25.27 1.68 -6.19
CA GLY A 308 -24.52 2.42 -5.17
C GLY A 308 -24.71 3.95 -5.24
N SER A 309 -23.93 4.70 -4.45
CA SER A 309 -24.00 6.17 -4.42
C SER A 309 -22.62 6.77 -4.60
N VAL A 310 -22.30 7.15 -5.83
CA VAL A 310 -20.98 7.60 -6.24
C VAL A 310 -20.94 9.12 -6.30
N LEU A 311 -19.85 9.71 -5.81
CA LEU A 311 -19.61 11.14 -5.87
C LEU A 311 -18.32 11.43 -6.65
N ILE A 312 -18.44 12.22 -7.72
CA ILE A 312 -17.31 12.67 -8.54
C ILE A 312 -17.20 14.19 -8.39
N LEU A 313 -16.06 14.66 -7.90
CA LEU A 313 -15.78 16.07 -7.62
C LEU A 313 -14.55 16.53 -8.39
N GLU A 314 -14.58 17.75 -8.90
CA GLU A 314 -13.42 18.50 -9.40
C GLU A 314 -12.51 17.70 -10.36
N SER A 315 -13.11 16.80 -11.14
CA SER A 315 -12.38 15.82 -11.95
C SER A 315 -12.45 16.16 -13.43
N VAL A 316 -11.48 15.68 -14.20
CA VAL A 316 -11.37 15.93 -15.64
C VAL A 316 -11.49 14.62 -16.41
N PHE A 317 -12.37 14.59 -17.41
CA PHE A 317 -12.56 13.47 -18.32
C PHE A 317 -12.32 13.94 -19.75
N GLU A 318 -11.22 13.51 -20.35
CA GLU A 318 -10.78 13.96 -21.66
C GLU A 318 -10.47 12.81 -22.62
N SER A 319 -10.92 12.89 -23.86
CA SER A 319 -10.51 11.94 -24.92
C SER A 319 -10.75 10.46 -24.56
N ASN A 320 -11.76 10.14 -23.76
CA ASN A 320 -12.12 8.75 -23.44
C ASN A 320 -13.09 8.19 -24.49
N GLU A 321 -12.98 6.89 -24.78
CA GLU A 321 -13.75 6.24 -25.85
C GLU A 321 -14.57 5.05 -25.35
N ALA A 322 -15.81 4.90 -25.83
CA ALA A 322 -16.66 3.75 -25.58
C ALA A 322 -17.38 3.26 -26.85
N PHE A 323 -17.61 1.95 -26.98
CA PHE A 323 -18.33 1.41 -28.15
C PHE A 323 -19.86 1.42 -28.02
N GLN A 324 -20.37 1.55 -26.81
CA GLN A 324 -21.76 1.77 -26.43
C GLN A 324 -21.88 3.10 -25.67
N PRO A 325 -23.09 3.55 -25.27
CA PRO A 325 -23.23 4.91 -24.73
C PRO A 325 -22.39 5.18 -23.48
N GLY A 326 -21.94 6.43 -23.33
CA GLY A 326 -21.11 6.89 -22.21
C GLY A 326 -19.63 6.81 -22.54
N GLY A 327 -19.15 7.68 -23.43
CA GLY A 327 -17.73 7.77 -23.80
C GLY A 327 -16.84 8.13 -22.61
N ALA A 328 -17.25 9.09 -21.79
CA ALA A 328 -16.59 9.38 -20.52
C ALA A 328 -17.24 8.57 -19.39
N ILE A 329 -18.48 8.89 -19.05
CA ILE A 329 -19.19 8.34 -17.89
C ILE A 329 -20.44 7.61 -18.36
N SER A 330 -20.67 6.41 -17.83
CA SER A 330 -21.96 5.73 -17.94
C SER A 330 -22.49 5.36 -16.56
N TRP A 331 -23.80 5.50 -16.40
CA TRP A 331 -24.54 5.21 -15.18
C TRP A 331 -25.64 4.20 -15.45
N GLN A 332 -25.77 3.21 -14.57
CA GLN A 332 -26.84 2.23 -14.57
C GLN A 332 -27.34 2.01 -13.14
N THR A 333 -28.65 1.99 -12.92
CA THR A 333 -29.20 1.59 -11.61
C THR A 333 -30.55 0.90 -11.69
N ASP A 334 -30.88 0.10 -10.68
CA ASP A 334 -32.20 -0.48 -10.45
C ASP A 334 -33.16 0.40 -9.60
N GLY A 335 -32.72 1.60 -9.18
CA GLY A 335 -33.57 2.65 -8.62
C GLY A 335 -33.28 3.07 -7.17
N THR A 336 -32.15 2.66 -6.59
CA THR A 336 -31.77 3.04 -5.21
C THR A 336 -30.51 3.89 -5.09
N GLY A 337 -29.69 3.92 -6.14
CA GLY A 337 -28.41 4.62 -6.16
C GLY A 337 -28.47 6.04 -6.71
N MET A 338 -27.41 6.83 -6.53
CA MET A 338 -27.28 8.16 -7.15
C MET A 338 -25.84 8.37 -7.59
N LEU A 339 -25.64 8.93 -8.78
CA LEU A 339 -24.34 9.43 -9.21
C LEU A 339 -24.41 10.96 -9.27
N ILE A 340 -23.54 11.62 -8.52
CA ILE A 340 -23.37 13.08 -8.56
C ILE A 340 -22.03 13.40 -9.18
N VAL A 341 -22.03 14.30 -10.17
CA VAL A 341 -20.82 14.90 -10.74
C VAL A 341 -20.86 16.40 -10.50
N GLU A 342 -19.88 16.91 -9.78
CA GLU A 342 -19.81 18.31 -9.36
C GLU A 342 -18.46 18.94 -9.68
N GLY A 343 -18.46 20.17 -10.17
CA GLY A 343 -17.23 20.96 -10.38
C GLY A 343 -16.26 20.38 -11.41
N SER A 344 -16.73 19.48 -12.28
CA SER A 344 -15.88 18.67 -13.16
C SER A 344 -15.86 19.18 -14.60
N THR A 345 -14.93 18.69 -15.42
CA THR A 345 -14.87 18.96 -16.86
C THR A 345 -14.94 17.64 -17.64
N ILE A 346 -15.84 17.54 -18.61
CA ILE A 346 -16.07 16.36 -19.45
C ILE A 346 -16.00 16.79 -20.91
N ARG A 347 -14.86 16.52 -21.58
CA ARG A 347 -14.66 16.97 -22.96
C ARG A 347 -14.00 15.99 -23.91
N GLU A 348 -14.24 16.16 -25.20
CA GLU A 348 -13.60 15.38 -26.27
C GLU A 348 -13.80 13.86 -26.13
N ASN A 349 -14.81 13.41 -25.38
CA ASN A 349 -15.06 11.99 -25.18
C ASN A 349 -15.95 11.46 -26.29
N VAL A 350 -15.70 10.24 -26.72
CA VAL A 350 -16.35 9.64 -27.89
C VAL A 350 -17.09 8.38 -27.48
N SER A 351 -18.32 8.24 -27.92
CA SER A 351 -19.00 6.95 -28.01
C SER A 351 -19.37 6.65 -29.46
N LEU A 352 -19.52 5.37 -29.82
CA LEU A 352 -19.96 5.02 -31.18
C LEU A 352 -21.48 5.11 -31.38
N THR A 353 -22.25 5.41 -30.32
CA THR A 353 -23.72 5.29 -30.36
C THR A 353 -24.45 6.51 -29.82
N ALA A 354 -24.23 6.91 -28.56
CA ALA A 354 -24.88 8.07 -27.94
C ALA A 354 -24.17 8.49 -26.64
N GLY A 355 -24.23 9.76 -26.26
CA GLY A 355 -23.66 10.22 -24.98
C GLY A 355 -22.15 10.00 -24.90
N GLY A 356 -21.42 10.70 -25.77
CA GLY A 356 -19.96 10.78 -25.72
C GLY A 356 -19.46 11.24 -24.35
N GLY A 357 -20.10 12.24 -23.75
CA GLY A 357 -19.75 12.70 -22.41
C GLY A 357 -20.32 11.76 -21.35
N VAL A 358 -21.65 11.83 -21.17
CA VAL A 358 -22.38 11.12 -20.12
C VAL A 358 -23.50 10.29 -20.73
N ALA A 359 -23.72 9.07 -20.23
CA ALA A 359 -24.89 8.29 -20.58
C ALA A 359 -25.56 7.64 -19.36
N THR A 360 -26.89 7.75 -19.26
CA THR A 360 -27.69 6.95 -18.33
C THR A 360 -28.35 5.79 -19.07
N LEU A 361 -28.05 4.57 -18.65
CA LEU A 361 -28.56 3.33 -19.19
C LEU A 361 -29.69 2.86 -18.26
N PHE A 362 -30.91 2.75 -18.80
CA PHE A 362 -32.19 2.44 -18.12
C PHE A 362 -32.97 3.64 -17.56
N MET A 363 -34.30 3.63 -17.79
CA MET A 363 -35.23 4.78 -17.61
C MET A 363 -36.02 4.76 -16.28
N SER A 364 -35.71 3.86 -15.36
CA SER A 364 -36.28 3.92 -14.00
C SER A 364 -35.38 4.82 -13.16
N ASP A 365 -35.80 6.09 -13.06
CA ASP A 365 -35.37 7.12 -12.10
C ASP A 365 -34.68 6.52 -10.84
N PRO A 366 -33.46 6.91 -10.44
CA PRO A 366 -32.90 8.26 -10.58
C PRO A 366 -31.79 8.45 -11.63
N ALA A 367 -31.91 9.60 -12.26
CA ALA A 367 -30.93 10.25 -13.13
C ALA A 367 -29.60 10.56 -12.42
N ILE A 368 -28.52 10.65 -13.20
CA ILE A 368 -27.26 11.29 -12.78
C ILE A 368 -27.52 12.76 -12.46
N GLU A 369 -26.97 13.29 -11.36
CA GLU A 369 -27.04 14.72 -11.05
C GLU A 369 -25.74 15.41 -11.45
N LEU A 370 -25.87 16.51 -12.22
CA LEU A 370 -24.76 17.32 -12.68
C LEU A 370 -24.82 18.70 -12.02
N ARG A 371 -23.70 19.17 -11.46
CA ARG A 371 -23.59 20.49 -10.81
C ARG A 371 -22.30 21.17 -11.22
N THR A 372 -22.35 22.46 -11.52
CA THR A 372 -21.15 23.29 -11.79
C THR A 372 -20.12 22.60 -12.70
N THR A 373 -20.59 21.80 -13.66
CA THR A 373 -19.78 20.91 -14.50
C THR A 373 -19.78 21.42 -15.93
N GLU A 374 -18.60 21.42 -16.54
CA GLU A 374 -18.38 21.76 -17.94
C GLU A 374 -18.45 20.50 -18.80
N ILE A 375 -19.29 20.48 -19.85
CA ILE A 375 -19.50 19.29 -20.69
C ILE A 375 -19.49 19.71 -22.17
N CYS A 376 -18.50 19.29 -22.94
CA CYS A 376 -18.40 19.75 -24.33
C CYS A 376 -17.55 18.94 -25.28
N ASP A 377 -17.72 19.20 -26.58
CA ASP A 377 -16.95 18.55 -27.65
C ASP A 377 -16.99 17.02 -27.57
N ASN A 378 -18.03 16.46 -26.95
CA ASN A 378 -18.19 15.02 -26.87
C ASN A 378 -19.03 14.50 -28.04
N ALA A 379 -18.65 13.36 -28.60
CA ALA A 379 -19.31 12.77 -29.76
C ALA A 379 -20.01 11.44 -29.43
N PRO A 380 -21.20 11.16 -29.99
CA PRO A 380 -21.95 12.01 -30.92
C PRO A 380 -22.76 13.11 -30.22
N ASP A 381 -23.03 12.97 -28.92
CA ASP A 381 -23.79 13.94 -28.11
C ASP A 381 -23.11 14.08 -26.73
N ASP A 382 -23.24 15.22 -26.07
CA ASP A 382 -22.68 15.43 -24.72
C ASP A 382 -23.32 14.54 -23.66
N ILE A 383 -24.65 14.42 -23.67
CA ILE A 383 -25.40 13.65 -22.69
C ILE A 383 -26.45 12.79 -23.40
N PHE A 384 -26.56 11.53 -23.00
CA PHE A 384 -27.63 10.63 -23.42
C PHE A 384 -28.42 10.08 -22.23
N GLY A 385 -29.74 10.24 -22.27
CA GLY A 385 -30.65 9.78 -21.23
C GLY A 385 -31.01 10.86 -20.21
N GLY A 386 -31.65 10.47 -19.10
CA GLY A 386 -32.17 11.41 -18.12
C GLY A 386 -31.08 11.86 -17.14
N PHE A 387 -30.99 13.17 -16.90
CA PHE A 387 -30.13 13.74 -15.87
C PHE A 387 -30.91 14.78 -15.04
N VAL A 388 -30.42 15.03 -13.83
CA VAL A 388 -30.87 16.14 -12.98
C VAL A 388 -29.85 17.27 -13.11
N ASP A 389 -30.31 18.43 -13.58
CA ASP A 389 -29.52 19.65 -13.53
C ASP A 389 -29.58 20.25 -12.12
N GLY A 390 -28.50 20.09 -11.35
CA GLY A 390 -28.32 20.71 -10.05
C GLY A 390 -27.84 22.17 -10.11
N GLY A 391 -27.64 22.71 -11.32
CA GLY A 391 -27.33 24.11 -11.59
C GLY A 391 -25.85 24.41 -11.74
N GLY A 392 -25.55 25.50 -12.46
CA GLY A 392 -24.20 26.01 -12.68
C GLY A 392 -23.39 25.26 -13.75
N ASN A 393 -23.98 24.27 -14.42
CA ASN A 393 -23.35 23.55 -15.52
C ASN A 393 -23.18 24.46 -16.74
N SER A 394 -22.12 24.21 -17.51
CA SER A 394 -21.85 24.87 -18.80
C SER A 394 -21.61 23.82 -19.87
N MET A 395 -22.19 23.98 -21.05
CA MET A 395 -21.79 23.20 -22.21
C MET A 395 -20.97 24.10 -23.13
N CYS A 396 -19.73 23.71 -23.44
CA CYS A 396 -18.86 24.51 -24.31
C CYS A 396 -19.46 24.58 -25.71
N ASP A 397 -19.86 25.79 -26.05
CA ASP A 397 -20.10 26.40 -27.33
C ASP A 397 -20.62 25.54 -28.47
N CYS A 398 -21.91 25.75 -28.66
CA CYS A 398 -22.50 26.04 -29.94
C CYS A 398 -21.63 27.01 -30.76
N VAL A 399 -20.81 26.46 -31.66
CA VAL A 399 -19.87 27.13 -32.57
C VAL A 399 -20.45 28.38 -33.31
N GLY A 400 -21.77 28.55 -33.34
CA GLY A 400 -22.46 29.69 -33.93
C GLY A 400 -23.14 30.68 -32.96
N ASP A 401 -23.12 30.48 -31.64
CA ASP A 401 -23.74 31.39 -30.66
C ASP A 401 -22.77 32.50 -30.28
N LEU A 402 -22.72 33.53 -31.13
CA LEU A 402 -21.85 34.67 -30.95
C LEU A 402 -22.36 35.64 -29.87
N THR A 403 -23.61 35.47 -29.42
CA THR A 403 -24.22 36.29 -28.37
C THR A 403 -24.09 35.70 -26.97
N GLY A 404 -23.78 34.40 -26.88
CA GLY A 404 -23.72 33.64 -25.64
C GLY A 404 -25.08 33.46 -24.96
N ASP A 405 -26.16 33.47 -25.73
CA ASP A 405 -27.54 33.40 -25.22
C ASP A 405 -28.17 31.99 -25.31
N GLY A 406 -27.41 31.01 -25.80
CA GLY A 406 -27.81 29.62 -25.98
C GLY A 406 -28.58 29.35 -27.28
N PHE A 407 -28.64 30.30 -28.22
CA PHE A 407 -29.29 30.09 -29.52
C PHE A 407 -28.45 30.65 -30.66
N VAL A 408 -28.28 29.87 -31.74
CA VAL A 408 -27.79 30.39 -33.02
C VAL A 408 -28.97 30.91 -33.83
N THR A 409 -29.13 32.22 -33.85
CA THR A 409 -30.23 32.89 -34.51
C THR A 409 -29.76 33.94 -35.52
N GLY A 410 -30.72 34.72 -36.02
CA GLY A 410 -30.42 35.91 -36.80
C GLY A 410 -29.61 36.96 -36.04
N ALA A 411 -29.56 36.92 -34.70
CA ALA A 411 -28.72 37.81 -33.91
C ALA A 411 -27.24 37.49 -34.12
N ASP A 412 -26.88 36.22 -34.01
CA ASP A 412 -25.52 35.69 -34.18
C ASP A 412 -25.05 35.82 -35.62
N LEU A 413 -25.91 35.49 -36.58
CA LEU A 413 -25.65 35.76 -37.98
C LEU A 413 -25.43 37.25 -38.24
N GLY A 414 -26.18 38.12 -37.55
CA GLY A 414 -26.01 39.56 -37.62
C GLY A 414 -24.63 39.99 -37.12
N LEU A 415 -24.14 39.37 -36.04
CA LEU A 415 -22.79 39.60 -35.52
C LEU A 415 -21.72 39.11 -36.49
N LEU A 416 -21.88 37.91 -37.05
CA LEU A 416 -20.95 37.35 -38.03
C LEU A 416 -20.86 38.20 -39.29
N LEU A 417 -22.00 38.55 -39.90
CA LEU A 417 -22.04 39.41 -41.08
C LEU A 417 -21.53 40.83 -40.79
N GLY A 418 -21.71 41.32 -39.56
CA GLY A 418 -21.18 42.60 -39.12
C GLY A 418 -19.65 42.64 -39.01
N ALA A 419 -19.04 41.49 -38.76
CA ALA A 419 -17.59 41.30 -38.64
C ALA A 419 -16.91 40.84 -39.93
N TRP A 420 -17.63 40.77 -41.06
CA TRP A 420 -17.15 40.18 -42.30
C TRP A 420 -15.83 40.76 -42.81
N GLY A 421 -14.89 39.88 -43.14
CA GLY A 421 -13.57 40.21 -43.66
C GLY A 421 -12.44 39.87 -42.67
N PRO A 422 -11.22 40.40 -42.92
CA PRO A 422 -10.04 40.04 -42.15
C PRO A 422 -10.14 40.52 -40.70
N CYS A 423 -9.74 39.67 -39.77
CA CYS A 423 -9.72 40.00 -38.35
C CYS A 423 -8.65 41.07 -38.03
N PRO A 424 -8.91 41.96 -37.05
CA PRO A 424 -7.91 42.93 -36.60
C PRO A 424 -6.66 42.23 -36.06
N ALA A 425 -5.48 42.80 -36.34
CA ALA A 425 -4.21 42.24 -35.86
C ALA A 425 -4.03 42.29 -34.32
N GLU A 426 -4.87 43.06 -33.62
CA GLU A 426 -4.95 43.07 -32.16
C GLU A 426 -6.43 43.15 -31.72
N GLY A 427 -6.91 42.14 -31.01
CA GLY A 427 -8.27 42.03 -30.49
C GLY A 427 -8.92 40.68 -30.83
N ASP A 428 -9.81 40.24 -29.94
CA ASP A 428 -10.54 38.98 -30.07
C ASP A 428 -11.55 39.07 -31.22
N CYS A 429 -11.46 38.18 -32.21
CA CYS A 429 -12.31 38.16 -33.40
C CYS A 429 -13.37 37.07 -33.22
N VAL A 430 -14.33 37.30 -32.32
CA VAL A 430 -15.30 36.28 -31.90
C VAL A 430 -16.14 35.68 -33.03
N ALA A 431 -16.22 36.35 -34.19
CA ALA A 431 -16.93 35.87 -35.38
C ALA A 431 -16.08 35.05 -36.36
N ASP A 432 -14.77 34.93 -36.13
CA ASP A 432 -13.86 34.02 -36.84
C ASP A 432 -13.93 32.67 -36.14
N ILE A 433 -14.95 31.93 -36.54
CA ILE A 433 -15.38 30.69 -35.91
C ILE A 433 -14.38 29.57 -36.19
N ASN A 434 -13.75 29.56 -37.37
CA ASN A 434 -12.77 28.54 -37.74
C ASN A 434 -11.31 28.90 -37.38
N GLY A 435 -11.08 30.11 -36.87
CA GLY A 435 -9.79 30.60 -36.39
C GLY A 435 -8.75 30.83 -37.49
N ASP A 436 -9.17 31.05 -38.74
CA ASP A 436 -8.27 31.24 -39.88
C ASP A 436 -7.83 32.70 -40.10
N GLY A 437 -8.32 33.61 -39.26
CA GLY A 437 -8.02 35.04 -39.29
C GLY A 437 -8.91 35.85 -40.24
N GLU A 438 -9.94 35.24 -40.84
CA GLU A 438 -10.88 35.91 -41.75
C GLU A 438 -12.33 35.46 -41.53
N VAL A 439 -13.21 36.38 -41.11
CA VAL A 439 -14.66 36.13 -41.05
C VAL A 439 -15.22 36.04 -42.47
N SER A 440 -15.52 34.83 -42.90
CA SER A 440 -15.78 34.52 -44.30
C SER A 440 -17.00 33.61 -44.49
N GLY A 441 -17.17 33.15 -45.74
CA GLY A 441 -18.19 32.15 -46.05
C GLY A 441 -17.98 30.82 -45.34
N ALA A 442 -16.78 30.54 -44.84
CA ALA A 442 -16.50 29.34 -44.06
C ALA A 442 -17.15 29.43 -42.68
N ASP A 443 -16.97 30.54 -41.97
CA ASP A 443 -17.57 30.82 -40.66
C ASP A 443 -19.09 30.91 -40.75
N LEU A 444 -19.59 31.57 -41.79
CA LEU A 444 -21.02 31.59 -42.08
C LEU A 444 -21.58 30.18 -42.28
N GLY A 445 -20.82 29.30 -42.92
CA GLY A 445 -21.18 27.90 -43.10
C GLY A 445 -21.27 27.17 -41.76
N LEU A 446 -20.34 27.41 -40.84
CA LEU A 446 -20.34 26.84 -39.49
C LEU A 446 -21.51 27.37 -38.65
N LEU A 447 -21.74 28.68 -38.65
CA LEU A 447 -22.85 29.31 -37.95
C LEU A 447 -24.21 28.82 -38.48
N LEU A 448 -24.42 28.82 -39.79
CA LEU A 448 -25.67 28.31 -40.38
C LEU A 448 -25.84 26.80 -40.17
N GLY A 449 -24.73 26.06 -40.07
CA GLY A 449 -24.73 24.64 -39.72
C GLY A 449 -25.21 24.38 -38.28
N ALA A 450 -25.00 25.35 -37.38
CA ALA A 450 -25.42 25.32 -35.99
C ALA A 450 -26.78 26.03 -35.74
N TRP A 451 -27.53 26.43 -36.78
CA TRP A 451 -28.72 27.27 -36.65
C TRP A 451 -29.84 26.64 -35.81
N GLY A 452 -30.29 27.36 -34.78
CA GLY A 452 -31.36 26.94 -33.89
C GLY A 452 -31.01 27.11 -32.42
N GLU A 453 -31.80 26.47 -31.56
CA GLU A 453 -31.45 26.30 -30.15
C GLU A 453 -30.16 25.51 -30.07
N CYS A 454 -29.15 26.07 -29.39
CA CYS A 454 -28.00 25.30 -28.98
C CYS A 454 -28.53 24.29 -27.99
N MET A 455 -28.45 23.00 -28.32
CA MET A 455 -29.15 22.00 -27.51
C MET A 455 -28.65 22.05 -26.06
N SER A 456 -29.48 22.64 -25.22
CA SER A 456 -29.67 22.28 -23.82
C SER A 456 -31.12 22.63 -23.50
N PRO A 457 -32.00 21.71 -23.06
CA PRO A 457 -31.77 20.34 -22.57
C PRO A 457 -32.20 19.21 -23.53
#